data_AF-A0A9P5N8A2-F1
#
_entry.id   AF-A0A9P5N8A2-F1
#
_cell.length_a   1.000
_cell.length_b   1.000
_cell.length_c   1.000
_cell.angle_alpha   90.00
_cell.angle_beta   90.00
_cell.angle_gamma   90.00
#
_symmetry.space_group_name_H-M   'P 1'
#
loop_
_entity.id
_entity.type
_entity.pdbx_description
1 polymer ?
#
loop_
_entity_poly.entity_id
_entity_poly.type
_entity_poly.pdbx_seq_one_letter_code
_entity_poly.pdbx_strand_id
1 'polypeptide(L)'
;RVILSDGITIRHPCCGVRHCMESLENVKQDQFCPGHKYRLEICAVEGCEEKAVPDFLTCALASHRELEEKRKLRNSTNFQL
;
A
#
# COMPACT_ATOMS: atom_id res chain seq x y z
N ARG A 1 -27.88 -30.10 4.41
CA ARG A 1 -27.50 -28.68 4.26
C ARG A 1 -25.98 -28.66 4.10
N VAL A 2 -25.48 -28.39 2.90
CA VAL A 2 -24.03 -28.33 2.62
C VAL A 2 -23.64 -26.87 2.66
N ILE A 3 -22.70 -26.52 3.54
CA ILE A 3 -22.09 -25.19 3.58
C ILE A 3 -20.88 -25.30 2.66
N LEU A 4 -20.99 -24.74 1.45
CA LEU A 4 -19.86 -24.55 0.56
C LEU A 4 -19.17 -23.25 1.01
N SER A 5 -18.08 -23.38 1.75
CA SER A 5 -17.23 -22.23 2.06
C SER A 5 -16.35 -21.99 0.84
N ASP A 6 -16.62 -20.91 0.09
CA ASP A 6 -15.73 -20.44 -0.96
C ASP A 6 -14.31 -20.35 -0.37
N GLY A 7 -13.37 -21.06 -0.99
CA GLY A 7 -11.99 -21.09 -0.56
C GLY A 7 -11.48 -19.66 -0.42
N ILE A 8 -11.30 -19.22 0.81
CA ILE A 8 -10.59 -17.99 1.11
C ILE A 8 -9.18 -18.24 0.61
N THR A 9 -8.90 -17.83 -0.62
CA THR A 9 -7.55 -17.60 -1.11
C THR A 9 -7.00 -16.50 -0.21
N ILE A 10 -6.43 -16.90 0.94
CA ILE A 10 -5.53 -16.06 1.71
C ILE A 10 -4.37 -15.84 0.76
N ARG A 11 -4.46 -14.76 -0.01
CA ARG A 11 -3.45 -14.39 -0.98
C ARG A 11 -2.14 -14.37 -0.20
N HIS A 12 -1.16 -15.14 -0.68
CA HIS A 12 0.16 -15.09 -0.09
C HIS A 12 0.55 -13.62 0.03
N PRO A 13 0.96 -13.17 1.22
CA PRO A 13 1.42 -11.82 1.43
C PRO A 13 2.67 -11.68 0.56
N CYS A 14 2.48 -11.04 -0.59
CA CYS A 14 3.51 -10.70 -1.54
C CYS A 14 3.73 -9.20 -1.44
N CYS A 15 4.94 -8.75 -1.77
CA CYS A 15 5.25 -7.33 -1.83
C CYS A 15 4.22 -6.57 -2.68
N GLY A 16 3.84 -5.36 -2.26
CA GLY A 16 2.92 -4.48 -2.98
C GLY A 16 3.40 -4.05 -4.38
N VAL A 17 4.65 -4.37 -4.75
CA VAL A 17 5.21 -4.13 -6.08
C VAL A 17 4.76 -5.23 -7.05
N ARG A 18 4.22 -4.81 -8.19
CA ARG A 18 3.80 -5.74 -9.27
C ARG A 18 5.02 -6.55 -9.75
N HIS A 19 4.83 -7.86 -9.89
CA HIS A 19 5.87 -8.83 -10.26
C HIS A 19 7.00 -9.04 -9.23
N CYS A 20 6.89 -8.51 -8.02
CA CYS A 20 7.84 -8.87 -6.97
C CYS A 20 7.49 -10.25 -6.39
N MET A 21 8.43 -11.19 -6.47
CA MET A 21 8.32 -12.53 -5.89
C MET A 21 9.05 -12.66 -4.54
N GLU A 22 9.62 -11.58 -4.01
CA GLU A 22 10.31 -11.62 -2.74
C GLU A 22 9.34 -11.81 -1.57
N SER A 23 9.78 -12.61 -0.61
CA SER A 23 9.09 -12.81 0.64
C SER A 23 9.20 -11.55 1.51
N LEU A 24 8.11 -11.17 2.17
CA LEU A 24 8.19 -10.12 3.18
C LEU A 24 8.85 -10.67 4.44
N GLU A 25 9.72 -9.86 5.06
CA GLU A 25 10.32 -10.19 6.35
C GLU A 25 9.24 -10.36 7.41
N ASN A 26 8.29 -9.42 7.47
CA ASN A 26 7.14 -9.50 8.36
C ASN A 26 5.83 -9.44 7.59
N VAL A 27 5.36 -10.62 7.19
CA VAL A 27 4.08 -10.87 6.52
C VAL A 27 2.88 -10.13 7.14
N LYS A 28 2.90 -9.87 8.45
CA LYS A 28 1.79 -9.20 9.16
C LYS A 28 1.88 -7.67 9.17
N GLN A 29 3.06 -7.08 9.05
CA GLN A 29 3.27 -5.64 9.23
C GLN A 29 3.80 -4.95 7.99
N ASP A 30 4.67 -5.61 7.24
CA ASP A 30 5.27 -5.03 6.05
C ASP A 30 4.29 -5.15 4.87
N GLN A 31 4.15 -4.08 4.08
CA GLN A 31 3.52 -4.14 2.75
C GLN A 31 4.55 -4.38 1.65
N PHE A 32 5.83 -4.17 1.94
CA PHE A 32 6.92 -4.26 0.97
C PHE A 32 8.00 -5.22 1.48
N CYS A 33 8.64 -5.95 0.56
CA CYS A 33 9.82 -6.76 0.88
C CYS A 33 10.99 -5.84 1.28
N PRO A 34 12.04 -6.35 1.95
CA PRO A 34 13.25 -5.59 2.29
C PRO A 34 13.84 -4.85 1.08
N GLY A 35 13.83 -5.47 -0.10
CA GLY A 35 14.30 -4.85 -1.34
C GLY A 35 13.46 -3.65 -1.79
N HIS A 36 12.20 -3.54 -1.38
CA HIS A 36 11.29 -2.46 -1.73
C HIS A 36 10.85 -1.60 -0.53
N LYS A 37 11.49 -1.74 0.64
CA LYS A 37 11.21 -0.86 1.80
C LYS A 37 11.44 0.62 1.47
N TYR A 38 12.38 0.91 0.58
CA TYR A 38 12.64 2.26 0.08
C TYR A 38 11.39 2.91 -0.58
N ARG A 39 10.42 2.12 -1.07
CA ARG A 39 9.15 2.65 -1.62
C ARG A 39 8.26 3.28 -0.55
N LEU A 40 8.44 2.94 0.72
CA LEU A 40 7.79 3.63 1.84
C LEU A 40 8.41 5.00 2.12
N GLU A 41 9.67 5.19 1.72
CA GLU A 41 10.43 6.43 1.92
C GLU A 41 10.39 7.35 0.68
N ILE A 42 9.80 6.90 -0.43
CA ILE A 42 9.64 7.67 -1.66
C ILE A 42 8.18 8.06 -1.84
N CYS A 43 7.94 9.20 -2.47
CA CYS A 43 6.61 9.65 -2.82
C CYS A 43 5.83 8.57 -3.60
N ALA A 44 4.62 8.26 -3.14
CA ALA A 44 3.73 7.29 -3.77
C ALA A 44 3.13 7.75 -5.11
N VAL A 45 3.55 8.91 -5.62
CA VAL A 45 3.05 9.48 -6.89
C VAL A 45 3.88 8.94 -8.04
N GLU A 46 3.21 8.42 -9.07
CA GLU A 46 3.87 7.90 -10.26
C GLU A 46 4.67 9.00 -10.97
N GLY A 47 5.97 8.78 -11.15
CA GLY A 47 6.89 9.76 -11.75
C GLY A 47 7.54 10.73 -10.76
N CYS A 48 7.28 10.60 -9.46
CA CYS A 48 7.99 11.36 -8.43
C CYS A 48 9.06 10.48 -7.76
N GLU A 49 10.30 10.98 -7.71
CA GLU A 49 11.45 10.31 -7.07
C GLU A 49 11.87 11.00 -5.77
N GLU A 50 11.08 11.99 -5.31
CA GLU A 50 11.35 12.68 -4.05
C GLU A 50 11.01 11.83 -2.83
N LYS A 51 11.70 12.11 -1.73
CA LYS A 51 11.45 11.42 -0.46
C LYS A 51 10.09 11.79 0.11
N ALA A 52 9.37 10.79 0.60
CA ALA A 52 8.16 10.97 1.36
C ALA A 52 8.48 11.67 2.70
N VAL A 53 7.56 12.50 3.16
CA VAL A 53 7.68 13.16 4.47
C VAL A 53 7.23 12.15 5.54
N PRO A 54 7.89 12.07 6.71
CA PRO A 54 7.38 11.27 7.83
C PRO A 54 5.90 11.61 8.12
N ASP A 55 5.08 10.58 8.41
CA ASP A 55 3.61 10.59 8.50
C ASP A 55 2.81 10.70 7.18
N PHE A 56 3.48 10.97 6.05
CA PHE A 56 2.84 11.05 4.74
C PHE A 56 3.42 10.00 3.78
N LEU A 57 2.62 9.56 2.83
CA LEU A 57 3.05 8.71 1.70
C LEU A 57 3.53 9.56 0.52
N THR A 58 3.54 10.89 0.66
CA THR A 58 3.83 11.86 -0.39
C THR A 58 4.96 12.80 0.02
N CYS A 59 5.64 13.39 -0.98
CA CYS A 59 6.67 14.39 -0.74
C CYS A 59 6.07 15.73 -0.29
N ALA A 60 6.93 16.73 -0.05
CA ALA A 60 6.49 18.04 0.45
C ALA A 60 5.67 18.86 -0.57
N LEU A 61 5.56 18.41 -1.83
CA LEU A 61 4.78 19.08 -2.88
C LEU A 61 3.29 19.12 -2.55
N ALA A 62 2.70 20.30 -2.65
CA ALA A 62 1.27 20.52 -2.39
C ALA A 62 0.38 19.64 -3.27
N SER A 63 0.68 19.53 -4.57
CA SER A 63 -0.10 18.71 -5.50
C SER A 63 -0.11 17.23 -5.14
N HIS A 64 0.97 16.70 -4.57
CA HIS A 64 1.04 15.30 -4.14
C HIS A 64 0.30 15.11 -2.81
N ARG A 65 0.44 16.05 -1.87
CA ARG A 65 -0.31 16.03 -0.60
C ARG A 65 -1.82 16.06 -0.83
N GLU A 66 -2.29 16.89 -1.75
CA GLU A 66 -3.71 16.94 -2.13
C GLU A 66 -4.22 15.61 -2.70
N LEU A 67 -3.39 14.89 -3.46
CA LEU A 67 -3.74 13.55 -3.95
C LEU A 67 -3.86 12.54 -2.80
N GLU A 68 -2.95 12.60 -1.83
CA GLU A 68 -3.01 11.74 -0.65
C GLU A 68 -4.24 12.03 0.20
N GLU A 69 -4.55 13.30 0.44
CA GLU A 69 -5.74 13.71 1.20
C GLU A 69 -7.03 13.27 0.48
N LYS A 70 -7.11 13.44 -0.85
CA LYS A 70 -8.22 12.91 -1.66
C LYS A 70 -8.32 11.39 -1.55
N ARG A 71 -7.18 10.67 -1.52
CA ARG A 71 -7.14 9.22 -1.35
C ARG A 71 -7.59 8.79 0.04
N LYS A 72 -7.13 9.47 1.11
CA LYS A 72 -7.56 9.24 2.50
C LYS A 72 -9.05 9.47 2.65
N LEU A 73 -9.57 10.57 2.11
CA LEU A 73 -10.99 10.87 2.09
C LEU A 73 -11.78 9.75 1.40
N ARG A 74 -11.38 9.34 0.19
CA ARG A 74 -12.01 8.23 -0.54
C ARG A 74 -11.98 6.91 0.25
N ASN A 75 -10.88 6.61 0.93
CA ASN A 75 -10.73 5.39 1.73
C ASN A 75 -11.58 5.44 3.02
N SER A 76 -11.80 6.61 3.59
CA SER A 76 -12.68 6.79 4.74
C SER A 76 -14.17 6.71 4.37
N THR A 77 -14.54 6.92 3.10
CA THR A 77 -15.92 6.90 2.60
C THR A 77 -16.31 5.57 1.94
N ASN A 78 -16.18 4.45 2.66
CA ASN A 78 -16.86 3.19 2.31
C ASN A 78 -16.98 2.22 3.51
N PHE A 79 -17.70 2.64 4.55
CA PHE A 79 -18.33 1.71 5.49
C PHE A 79 -19.82 1.65 5.17
N GLN A 80 -20.21 0.79 4.22
CA GLN A 80 -21.61 0.47 4.01
C GLN A 80 -21.76 -1.04 3.78
N LEU A 81 -22.06 -1.73 4.87
CA LEU A 81 -22.68 -3.05 4.93
C LEU A 81 -23.62 -3.05 6.13
#